data_AF-A0A6J2JTC8-F1
#
_entry.id   AF-A0A6J2JTC8-F1
#
_cell.length_a   1.000
_cell.length_b   1.000
_cell.length_c   1.000
_cell.angle_alpha   90.00
_cell.angle_beta   90.00
_cell.angle_gamma   90.00
#
_symmetry.space_group_name_H-M   'P 1'
#
loop_
_entity.id
_entity.type
_entity.pdbx_description
1 polymer ?
#
loop_
_entity_poly.entity_id
_entity_poly.type
_entity_poly.pdbx_seq_one_letter_code
_entity_poly.pdbx_strand_id
1 'polypeptide(L)'
;MPQQLAPAVNRDQFDLPSEEANWVFGQNTNYPYLVPKTYSDIEPLGDFDKLLNIDMNNVSCQVLRSVSSWSGGFLDPDTVEQSIHEAYVDTITRAQHYLYIENQFFITLSRSSVAVRNQIGEALFNRIMRAHRGGEAFRVYVVMPLLPAFEGEVGAPSGTSLHAVTHWNYQSISRSREAILTRLYEAGVSDPSEYITFHGLRTHSRLEGEPVTELIYVHSKLLIADDKTVICGSANLNDRSMLGSRDSEIAVLLQDEQFTDGTMNEQAFPCGRVAGALRKRLFREHLGRGGGGGGEVDDPCCERFYRHVWQAVSRQNTEIYEDVFHSIPTDAVHTFAQLKRYQEEHCQTLWHTDPALANRKIDLIQGHLVDMPLDFLCNETLTPRNTSMEGMMPTSLWT
;
A
#
# COMPACT_ATOMS: atom_id res chain seq x y z
N MET A 1 -35.96 -6.88 -1.14
CA MET A 1 -35.23 -5.62 -1.38
C MET A 1 -33.67 -5.75 -1.34
N PRO A 2 -33.00 -6.80 -1.88
CA PRO A 2 -31.53 -6.73 -2.09
C PRO A 2 -31.07 -6.57 -3.55
N GLN A 3 -31.97 -6.65 -4.56
CA GLN A 3 -31.57 -6.71 -5.97
C GLN A 3 -31.37 -5.34 -6.66
N GLN A 4 -31.48 -4.22 -5.96
CA GLN A 4 -31.41 -2.86 -6.54
C GLN A 4 -30.11 -2.10 -6.27
N LEU A 5 -29.15 -2.65 -5.51
CA LEU A 5 -27.94 -1.92 -5.07
C LEU A 5 -26.77 -1.99 -6.07
N ALA A 6 -26.55 -3.13 -6.74
CA ALA A 6 -25.46 -3.29 -7.71
C ALA A 6 -25.52 -2.32 -8.92
N PRO A 7 -26.71 -1.99 -9.49
CA PRO A 7 -26.79 -1.04 -10.60
C PRO A 7 -26.52 0.41 -10.18
N ALA A 8 -26.77 0.76 -8.90
CA ALA A 8 -26.58 2.12 -8.39
C ALA A 8 -25.10 2.48 -8.26
N VAL A 9 -24.25 1.58 -7.77
CA VAL A 9 -22.81 1.82 -7.60
C VAL A 9 -22.09 1.99 -8.95
N ASN A 10 -22.41 1.13 -9.92
CA ASN A 10 -21.87 1.28 -11.27
C ASN A 10 -22.27 2.64 -11.86
N ARG A 11 -23.51 3.06 -11.66
CA ARG A 11 -23.94 4.39 -12.06
C ARG A 11 -23.17 5.48 -11.30
N ASP A 12 -23.01 5.41 -9.99
CA ASP A 12 -22.27 6.41 -9.23
C ASP A 12 -20.83 6.57 -9.76
N GLN A 13 -20.19 5.47 -10.18
CA GLN A 13 -18.91 5.51 -10.88
C GLN A 13 -18.95 6.14 -12.28
N PHE A 14 -20.10 6.14 -12.98
CA PHE A 14 -20.29 6.78 -14.29
C PHE A 14 -20.80 8.23 -14.20
N ASP A 15 -21.50 8.59 -13.12
CA ASP A 15 -21.95 9.96 -12.85
C ASP A 15 -20.71 10.85 -12.65
N LEU A 16 -19.65 10.33 -12.02
CA LEU A 16 -18.37 11.03 -11.78
C LEU A 16 -17.65 11.47 -13.08
N PRO A 17 -17.31 10.57 -14.05
CA PRO A 17 -16.80 10.97 -15.35
C PRO A 17 -17.74 11.87 -16.14
N SER A 18 -19.06 11.79 -15.92
CA SER A 18 -20.04 12.64 -16.60
C SER A 18 -19.99 14.07 -16.08
N GLU A 19 -19.87 14.27 -14.77
CA GLU A 19 -19.65 15.59 -14.14
C GLU A 19 -18.33 16.21 -14.63
N GLU A 20 -17.23 15.47 -14.57
CA GLU A 20 -15.91 15.94 -15.02
C GLU A 20 -15.88 16.23 -16.53
N ALA A 21 -16.43 15.34 -17.36
CA ALA A 21 -16.45 15.56 -18.81
C ALA A 21 -17.29 16.78 -19.18
N ASN A 22 -18.42 17.01 -18.51
CA ASN A 22 -19.25 18.20 -18.74
C ASN A 22 -18.53 19.47 -18.24
N TRP A 23 -17.79 19.39 -17.14
CA TRP A 23 -16.97 20.51 -16.66
C TRP A 23 -15.84 20.87 -17.65
N VAL A 24 -15.11 19.86 -18.12
CA VAL A 24 -13.96 20.05 -19.03
C VAL A 24 -14.39 20.45 -20.44
N PHE A 25 -15.42 19.79 -20.98
CA PHE A 25 -15.80 19.92 -22.39
C PHE A 25 -17.10 20.66 -22.63
N GLY A 26 -17.83 21.09 -21.59
CA GLY A 26 -19.17 21.69 -21.74
C GLY A 26 -19.21 22.95 -22.62
N GLN A 27 -18.08 23.64 -22.78
CA GLN A 27 -17.96 24.80 -23.66
C GLN A 27 -17.67 24.43 -25.13
N ASN A 28 -17.37 23.16 -25.43
CA ASN A 28 -17.02 22.67 -26.75
C ASN A 28 -18.20 21.93 -27.40
N THR A 29 -18.81 22.55 -28.41
CA THR A 29 -20.00 22.02 -29.10
C THR A 29 -19.78 20.72 -29.86
N ASN A 30 -18.53 20.28 -30.04
CA ASN A 30 -18.21 18.98 -30.64
C ASN A 30 -18.33 17.81 -29.66
N TYR A 31 -18.46 18.10 -28.36
CA TYR A 31 -18.61 17.09 -27.31
C TYR A 31 -20.01 17.18 -26.72
N PRO A 32 -20.83 16.11 -26.83
CA PRO A 32 -22.17 16.13 -26.26
C PRO A 32 -22.10 16.13 -24.73
N TYR A 33 -23.05 16.81 -24.10
CA TYR A 33 -23.24 16.69 -22.66
C TYR A 33 -23.63 15.26 -22.30
N LEU A 34 -22.99 14.74 -21.26
CA LEU A 34 -23.33 13.45 -20.67
C LEU A 34 -24.40 13.67 -19.60
N VAL A 35 -25.47 12.87 -19.65
CA VAL A 35 -26.56 12.94 -18.67
C VAL A 35 -26.64 11.58 -17.97
N PRO A 36 -26.59 11.54 -16.63
CA PRO A 36 -26.67 10.29 -15.90
C PRO A 36 -28.04 9.63 -16.08
N LYS A 37 -28.06 8.30 -16.21
CA LYS A 37 -29.33 7.55 -16.26
C LYS A 37 -30.02 7.62 -14.91
N THR A 38 -31.35 7.70 -14.86
CA THR A 38 -32.12 7.65 -13.61
C THR A 38 -31.93 6.32 -12.88
N TYR A 39 -31.90 6.34 -11.53
CA TYR A 39 -31.78 5.11 -10.73
C TYR A 39 -32.95 4.14 -10.95
N SER A 40 -34.12 4.65 -11.34
CA SER A 40 -35.31 3.84 -11.61
C SER A 40 -35.21 2.99 -12.88
N ASP A 41 -34.38 3.41 -13.84
CA ASP A 41 -34.35 2.87 -15.20
C ASP A 41 -33.07 2.04 -15.44
N ILE A 42 -32.31 1.74 -14.39
CA ILE A 42 -31.15 0.86 -14.48
C ILE A 42 -31.61 -0.58 -14.37
N GLU A 43 -31.76 -1.24 -15.52
CA GLU A 43 -31.87 -2.69 -15.53
C GLU A 43 -30.47 -3.29 -15.24
N PRO A 44 -30.33 -4.18 -14.25
CA PRO A 44 -29.11 -4.95 -14.11
C PRO A 44 -28.81 -5.65 -15.43
N LEU A 45 -27.55 -5.67 -15.86
CA LEU A 45 -27.14 -6.52 -16.98
C LEU A 45 -27.50 -7.96 -16.64
N GLY A 46 -28.60 -8.47 -17.23
CA GLY A 46 -29.04 -9.84 -17.05
C GLY A 46 -27.96 -10.81 -17.52
N ASP A 47 -27.85 -11.96 -16.85
CA ASP A 47 -26.93 -13.05 -17.19
C ASP A 47 -25.42 -12.70 -17.11
N PHE A 48 -25.02 -11.65 -16.39
CA PHE A 48 -23.62 -11.25 -16.26
C PHE A 48 -22.74 -12.31 -15.55
N ASP A 49 -23.31 -13.01 -14.57
CA ASP A 49 -22.70 -14.17 -13.90
C ASP A 49 -22.40 -15.31 -14.89
N LYS A 50 -23.35 -15.60 -15.78
CA LYS A 50 -23.19 -16.61 -16.84
C LYS A 50 -22.22 -16.17 -17.93
N LEU A 51 -22.21 -14.88 -18.26
CA LEU A 51 -21.32 -14.30 -19.27
C LEU A 51 -19.86 -14.33 -18.81
N LEU A 52 -19.61 -13.96 -17.56
CA LEU A 52 -18.26 -13.89 -17.01
C LEU A 52 -17.77 -15.22 -16.43
N ASN A 53 -18.67 -16.17 -16.16
CA ASN A 53 -18.35 -17.45 -15.52
C ASN A 53 -17.53 -17.25 -14.23
N ILE A 54 -17.94 -16.28 -13.42
CA ILE A 54 -17.31 -15.94 -12.13
C ILE A 54 -18.32 -16.02 -10.99
N ASP A 55 -17.85 -16.45 -9.82
CA ASP A 55 -18.64 -16.40 -8.60
C ASP A 55 -18.78 -14.95 -8.13
N MET A 56 -20.02 -14.45 -8.10
CA MET A 56 -20.33 -13.12 -7.56
C MET A 56 -20.74 -13.23 -6.09
N ASN A 57 -20.27 -12.27 -5.28
CA ASN A 57 -20.64 -12.16 -3.87
C ASN A 57 -21.34 -10.82 -3.62
N ASN A 58 -22.30 -10.80 -2.70
CA ASN A 58 -22.97 -9.57 -2.31
C ASN A 58 -22.13 -8.82 -1.27
N VAL A 59 -21.94 -7.53 -1.52
CA VAL A 59 -21.24 -6.61 -0.62
C VAL A 59 -22.02 -5.29 -0.58
N SER A 60 -22.00 -4.63 0.58
CA SER A 60 -22.31 -3.20 0.63
C SER A 60 -21.14 -2.44 0.02
N CYS A 61 -21.42 -1.54 -0.91
CA CYS A 61 -20.40 -0.79 -1.64
C CYS A 61 -20.75 0.69 -1.66
N GLN A 62 -19.75 1.52 -1.34
CA GLN A 62 -19.84 2.97 -1.37
C GLN A 62 -18.70 3.52 -2.23
N VAL A 63 -19.03 4.33 -3.23
CA VAL A 63 -18.04 5.09 -4.01
C VAL A 63 -17.53 6.26 -3.18
N LEU A 64 -16.22 6.48 -3.22
CA LEU A 64 -15.50 7.53 -2.52
C LEU A 64 -14.64 8.30 -3.52
N ARG A 65 -14.37 9.59 -3.25
CA ARG A 65 -13.51 10.42 -4.09
C ARG A 65 -12.70 11.44 -3.32
N SER A 66 -11.63 11.88 -3.95
CA SER A 66 -10.93 13.12 -3.63
C SER A 66 -11.18 14.06 -4.80
N VAL A 67 -11.84 15.19 -4.58
CA VAL A 67 -12.16 16.15 -5.65
C VAL A 67 -12.36 17.55 -5.07
N SER A 68 -12.13 18.58 -5.88
CA SER A 68 -12.32 19.97 -5.48
C SER A 68 -12.84 20.81 -6.64
N SER A 69 -12.94 22.13 -6.45
CA SER A 69 -13.39 23.07 -7.47
C SER A 69 -12.62 22.98 -8.79
N TRP A 70 -11.31 22.76 -8.79
CA TRP A 70 -10.51 22.74 -10.01
C TRP A 70 -10.69 21.44 -10.82
N SER A 71 -10.93 20.31 -10.15
CA SER A 71 -11.05 18.99 -10.77
C SER A 71 -12.49 18.58 -11.04
N GLY A 72 -13.42 18.85 -10.12
CA GLY A 72 -14.84 18.48 -10.21
C GLY A 72 -15.81 19.63 -10.41
N GLY A 73 -15.34 20.87 -10.56
CA GLY A 73 -16.19 22.00 -10.93
C GLY A 73 -17.16 22.49 -9.83
N PHE A 74 -16.83 22.28 -8.55
CA PHE A 74 -17.62 22.85 -7.45
C PHE A 74 -17.71 24.38 -7.52
N LEU A 75 -18.92 24.91 -7.29
CA LEU A 75 -19.17 26.36 -7.37
C LEU A 75 -18.42 27.16 -6.31
N ASP A 76 -18.26 26.59 -5.11
CA ASP A 76 -17.48 27.19 -4.04
C ASP A 76 -16.01 26.72 -4.13
N PRO A 77 -15.04 27.63 -4.36
CA PRO A 77 -13.63 27.28 -4.54
C PRO A 77 -13.01 26.53 -3.36
N ASP A 78 -13.49 26.79 -2.14
CA ASP A 78 -12.97 26.22 -0.90
C ASP A 78 -13.61 24.86 -0.56
N THR A 79 -14.67 24.48 -1.27
CA THR A 79 -15.31 23.18 -1.08
C THR A 79 -14.43 22.07 -1.66
N VAL A 80 -14.19 21.05 -0.84
CA VAL A 80 -13.48 19.82 -1.24
C VAL A 80 -14.27 18.62 -0.75
N GLU A 81 -14.20 17.53 -1.50
CA GLU A 81 -14.58 16.21 -1.02
C GLU A 81 -13.30 15.40 -0.79
N GLN A 82 -13.19 14.81 0.40
CA GLN A 82 -12.08 13.98 0.84
C GLN A 82 -12.61 12.67 1.46
N SER A 83 -13.70 12.13 0.88
CA SER A 83 -14.41 10.97 1.41
C SER A 83 -13.53 9.71 1.46
N ILE A 84 -12.51 9.63 0.60
CA ILE A 84 -11.48 8.57 0.68
C ILE A 84 -10.69 8.67 1.99
N HIS A 85 -10.18 9.85 2.33
CA HIS A 85 -9.39 10.06 3.55
C HIS A 85 -10.21 9.76 4.80
N GLU A 86 -11.45 10.22 4.83
CA GLU A 86 -12.39 9.98 5.93
C GLU A 86 -12.67 8.48 6.11
N ALA A 87 -12.90 7.74 5.02
CA ALA A 87 -13.13 6.31 5.07
C ALA A 87 -11.89 5.52 5.53
N TYR A 88 -10.68 5.92 5.11
CA TYR A 88 -9.43 5.33 5.60
C TYR A 88 -9.28 5.54 7.11
N VAL A 89 -9.47 6.76 7.61
CA VAL A 89 -9.36 7.09 9.04
C VAL A 89 -10.40 6.34 9.87
N ASP A 90 -11.66 6.30 9.43
CA ASP A 90 -12.73 5.59 10.13
C ASP A 90 -12.45 4.08 10.18
N THR A 91 -12.09 3.48 9.04
CA THR A 91 -11.77 2.05 8.95
C THR A 91 -10.62 1.65 9.87
N ILE A 92 -9.53 2.43 9.88
CA ILE A 92 -8.37 2.21 10.77
C ILE A 92 -8.78 2.33 12.24
N THR A 93 -9.56 3.36 12.58
CA THR A 93 -9.99 3.62 13.96
C THR A 93 -10.90 2.50 14.49
N ARG A 94 -11.74 1.95 13.62
CA ARG A 94 -12.73 0.91 13.94
C ARG A 94 -12.20 -0.51 13.86
N ALA A 95 -11.07 -0.75 13.20
CA ALA A 95 -10.47 -2.08 13.09
C ALA A 95 -10.26 -2.70 14.49
N GLN A 96 -10.45 -4.01 14.61
CA GLN A 96 -10.43 -4.76 15.86
C GLN A 96 -9.24 -5.71 15.94
N HIS A 97 -8.82 -6.31 14.83
CA HIS A 97 -7.86 -7.42 14.81
C HIS A 97 -6.64 -7.11 13.96
N TYR A 98 -6.81 -6.69 12.72
CA TYR A 98 -5.66 -6.36 11.87
C TYR A 98 -6.00 -5.39 10.75
N LEU A 99 -4.93 -4.79 10.21
CA LEU A 99 -4.94 -4.01 8.98
C LEU A 99 -3.92 -4.60 8.01
N TYR A 100 -4.32 -4.77 6.76
CA TYR A 100 -3.42 -5.07 5.66
C TYR A 100 -3.45 -3.94 4.65
N ILE A 101 -2.29 -3.35 4.39
CA ILE A 101 -2.12 -2.18 3.53
C ILE A 101 -1.17 -2.55 2.41
N GLU A 102 -1.61 -2.40 1.17
CA GLU A 102 -0.70 -2.30 0.02
C GLU A 102 -0.81 -0.91 -0.57
N ASN A 103 0.28 -0.14 -0.55
CA ASN A 103 0.26 1.19 -1.12
C ASN A 103 1.60 1.57 -1.77
N GLN A 104 1.52 2.32 -2.87
CA GLN A 104 2.70 2.83 -3.56
C GLN A 104 3.50 3.84 -2.71
N PHE A 105 2.81 4.58 -1.84
CA PHE A 105 3.43 5.55 -0.95
C PHE A 105 2.95 5.34 0.49
N PHE A 106 3.81 5.70 1.43
CA PHE A 106 3.48 5.76 2.85
C PHE A 106 4.00 7.09 3.41
N ILE A 107 3.34 8.19 3.02
CA ILE A 107 3.68 9.55 3.41
C ILE A 107 2.59 10.06 4.35
N THR A 108 2.81 9.82 5.63
CA THR A 108 1.89 10.19 6.69
C THR A 108 2.65 10.47 7.99
N LEU A 109 2.26 11.51 8.70
CA LEU A 109 2.95 11.96 9.91
C LEU A 109 1.96 12.15 11.05
N SER A 110 2.49 12.58 12.19
CA SER A 110 1.68 12.98 13.32
C SER A 110 0.77 14.16 12.98
N ARG A 111 -0.33 14.30 13.72
CA ARG A 111 -1.26 15.42 13.55
C ARG A 111 -0.62 16.80 13.78
N SER A 112 0.51 16.87 14.51
CA SER A 112 1.22 18.15 14.72
C SER A 112 2.06 18.58 13.51
N SER A 113 2.23 17.73 12.51
CA SER A 113 3.08 18.05 11.37
C SER A 113 2.45 19.13 10.51
N VAL A 114 3.27 20.12 10.14
CA VAL A 114 2.85 21.18 9.21
C VAL A 114 3.09 20.79 7.74
N ALA A 115 3.95 19.80 7.51
CA ALA A 115 4.39 19.39 6.17
C ALA A 115 3.47 18.33 5.54
N VAL A 116 2.90 17.45 6.36
CA VAL A 116 1.99 16.37 5.96
C VAL A 116 0.75 16.44 6.84
N ARG A 117 -0.43 16.58 6.23
CA ARG A 117 -1.68 16.92 6.92
C ARG A 117 -2.67 15.77 7.02
N ASN A 118 -2.54 14.74 6.18
CA ASN A 118 -3.41 13.57 6.24
C ASN A 118 -3.29 12.87 7.61
N GLN A 119 -4.41 12.41 8.14
CA GLN A 119 -4.50 11.87 9.50
C GLN A 119 -4.30 10.35 9.59
N ILE A 120 -3.79 9.71 8.54
CA ILE A 120 -3.72 8.24 8.45
C ILE A 120 -2.71 7.67 9.46
N GLY A 121 -1.52 8.25 9.56
CA GLY A 121 -0.47 7.89 10.51
C GLY A 121 -0.89 8.15 11.95
N GLU A 122 -1.66 9.21 12.20
CA GLU A 122 -2.27 9.49 13.49
C GLU A 122 -3.32 8.43 13.87
N ALA A 123 -4.17 8.02 12.93
CA ALA A 123 -5.17 6.98 13.15
C ALA A 123 -4.51 5.62 13.45
N LEU A 124 -3.46 5.26 12.69
CA LEU A 124 -2.67 4.04 12.91
C LEU A 124 -2.02 4.03 14.29
N PHE A 125 -1.33 5.12 14.64
CA PHE A 125 -0.69 5.27 15.95
C PHE A 125 -1.70 5.09 17.09
N ASN A 126 -2.84 5.80 17.04
CA ASN A 126 -3.86 5.73 18.08
C ASN A 126 -4.48 4.33 18.17
N ARG A 127 -4.72 3.68 17.03
CA ARG A 127 -5.26 2.31 17.02
C ARG A 127 -4.29 1.30 17.61
N ILE A 128 -3.00 1.37 17.26
CA ILE A 128 -1.97 0.49 17.83
C ILE A 128 -1.83 0.74 19.34
N MET A 129 -1.76 2.00 19.77
CA MET A 129 -1.68 2.33 21.20
C MET A 129 -2.91 1.86 21.99
N ARG A 130 -4.11 1.85 21.38
CA ARG A 130 -5.30 1.25 21.99
C ARG A 130 -5.11 -0.25 22.23
N ALA A 131 -4.61 -0.99 21.23
CA ALA A 131 -4.32 -2.42 21.37
C ALA A 131 -3.23 -2.68 22.42
N HIS A 132 -2.15 -1.91 22.39
CA HIS A 132 -1.05 -2.05 23.32
C HIS A 132 -1.49 -1.86 24.78
N ARG A 133 -2.26 -0.81 25.06
CA ARG A 133 -2.82 -0.57 26.40
C ARG A 133 -3.81 -1.64 26.83
N GLY A 134 -4.52 -2.25 25.89
CA GLY A 134 -5.46 -3.35 26.13
C GLY A 134 -4.82 -4.73 26.21
N GLY A 135 -3.52 -4.86 25.88
CA GLY A 135 -2.88 -6.18 25.73
C GLY A 135 -3.48 -7.01 24.58
N GLU A 136 -4.06 -6.35 23.57
CA GLU A 136 -4.73 -7.01 22.44
C GLU A 136 -3.72 -7.39 21.35
N ALA A 137 -3.91 -8.57 20.75
CA ALA A 137 -3.20 -8.96 19.54
C ALA A 137 -3.76 -8.21 18.33
N PHE A 138 -3.16 -7.05 18.01
CA PHE A 138 -3.50 -6.26 16.83
C PHE A 138 -2.29 -6.17 15.88
N ARG A 139 -2.50 -6.50 14.59
CA ARG A 139 -1.42 -6.56 13.60
C ARG A 139 -1.65 -5.59 12.46
N VAL A 140 -0.59 -4.93 11.99
CA VAL A 140 -0.61 -4.05 10.82
C VAL A 140 0.49 -4.53 9.87
N TYR A 141 0.07 -4.86 8.66
CA TYR A 141 0.94 -5.26 7.58
C TYR A 141 1.00 -4.15 6.54
N VAL A 142 2.20 -3.65 6.24
CA VAL A 142 2.40 -2.65 5.19
C VAL A 142 3.29 -3.24 4.12
N VAL A 143 2.76 -3.37 2.90
CA VAL A 143 3.51 -3.78 1.70
C VAL A 143 3.58 -2.59 0.75
N MET A 144 4.79 -2.19 0.37
CA MET A 144 5.02 -0.99 -0.44
C MET A 144 6.27 -1.20 -1.32
N PRO A 145 6.49 -0.42 -2.38
CA PRO A 145 7.61 -0.67 -3.27
C PRO A 145 8.94 -0.38 -2.55
N LEU A 146 9.95 -1.25 -2.75
CA LEU A 146 11.28 -1.09 -2.13
C LEU A 146 11.94 0.24 -2.52
N LEU A 147 11.73 0.68 -3.76
CA LEU A 147 12.14 1.98 -4.26
C LEU A 147 10.99 2.63 -5.04
N PRO A 148 10.82 3.95 -4.96
CA PRO A 148 9.88 4.67 -5.82
C PRO A 148 10.22 4.52 -7.31
N ALA A 149 9.22 4.33 -8.18
CA ALA A 149 9.42 4.25 -9.63
C ALA A 149 9.48 5.65 -10.27
N PHE A 150 10.64 6.29 -10.15
CA PHE A 150 10.97 7.49 -10.91
C PHE A 150 12.19 7.22 -11.79
N GLU A 151 12.26 7.91 -12.92
CA GLU A 151 13.47 7.88 -13.76
C GLU A 151 14.66 8.43 -12.97
N GLY A 152 15.76 7.68 -12.98
CA GLY A 152 17.00 8.05 -12.30
C GLY A 152 17.62 6.90 -11.51
N GLU A 153 18.92 7.03 -11.21
CA GLU A 153 19.65 6.06 -10.42
C GLU A 153 19.77 6.51 -8.97
N VAL A 154 19.68 5.57 -8.03
CA VAL A 154 19.86 5.87 -6.61
C VAL A 154 21.28 6.36 -6.37
N GLY A 155 21.40 7.64 -6.01
CA GLY A 155 22.68 8.28 -5.71
C GLY A 155 23.28 9.07 -6.86
N ALA A 156 22.64 9.04 -8.04
CA ALA A 156 22.95 9.92 -9.15
C ALA A 156 22.17 11.25 -9.04
N PRO A 157 22.67 12.35 -9.64
CA PRO A 157 21.92 13.61 -9.74
C PRO A 157 20.57 13.49 -10.44
N SER A 158 20.41 12.50 -11.33
CA SER A 158 19.16 12.18 -12.01
C SER A 158 18.08 11.61 -11.07
N GLY A 159 18.44 11.09 -9.90
CA GLY A 159 17.53 10.44 -8.95
C GLY A 159 16.84 11.38 -7.95
N THR A 160 16.80 12.69 -8.19
CA THR A 160 16.34 13.67 -7.19
C THR A 160 14.90 13.44 -6.73
N SER A 161 13.96 13.12 -7.64
CA SER A 161 12.58 12.77 -7.30
C SER A 161 12.48 11.47 -6.50
N LEU A 162 13.30 10.47 -6.85
CA LEU A 162 13.39 9.21 -6.12
C LEU A 162 13.87 9.47 -4.69
N HIS A 163 14.91 10.30 -4.50
CA HIS A 163 15.42 10.66 -3.18
C HIS A 163 14.37 11.40 -2.35
N ALA A 164 13.69 12.38 -2.94
CA ALA A 164 12.67 13.18 -2.25
C ALA A 164 11.51 12.32 -1.74
N VAL A 165 10.99 11.41 -2.56
CA VAL A 165 9.93 10.48 -2.13
C VAL A 165 10.44 9.49 -1.10
N THR A 166 11.63 8.93 -1.31
CA THR A 166 12.27 8.01 -0.36
C THR A 166 12.45 8.66 1.01
N HIS A 167 12.83 9.95 1.03
CA HIS A 167 12.88 10.76 2.24
C HIS A 167 11.54 10.76 2.98
N TRP A 168 10.43 11.12 2.30
CA TRP A 168 9.13 11.24 2.94
C TRP A 168 8.53 9.91 3.40
N ASN A 169 8.77 8.83 2.65
CA ASN A 169 8.43 7.48 3.12
C ASN A 169 9.17 7.17 4.42
N TYR A 170 10.49 7.34 4.47
CA TYR A 170 11.24 7.06 5.68
C TYR A 170 10.95 8.02 6.84
N GLN A 171 10.68 9.31 6.58
CA GLN A 171 10.24 10.27 7.60
C GLN A 171 8.93 9.84 8.26
N SER A 172 8.07 9.13 7.52
CA SER A 172 6.78 8.61 8.00
C SER A 172 6.94 7.29 8.76
N ILE A 173 7.91 6.47 8.38
CA ILE A 173 8.12 5.13 8.95
C ILE A 173 9.03 5.18 10.19
N SER A 174 10.27 5.66 10.06
CA SER A 174 11.33 5.50 11.08
C SER A 174 12.24 6.71 11.33
N ARG A 175 12.34 7.69 10.42
CA ARG A 175 13.42 8.71 10.43
C ARG A 175 13.05 10.07 11.02
N SER A 176 11.92 10.16 11.70
CA SER A 176 11.47 11.39 12.33
C SER A 176 10.86 11.11 13.70
N ARG A 177 10.77 12.14 14.56
CA ARG A 177 10.00 12.04 15.81
C ARG A 177 8.50 11.92 15.58
N GLU A 178 8.04 12.29 14.39
CA GLU A 178 6.65 12.16 13.97
C GLU A 178 6.36 10.80 13.30
N ALA A 179 7.40 10.01 13.04
CA ALA A 179 7.34 8.72 12.38
C ALA A 179 6.67 7.67 13.26
N ILE A 180 5.93 6.76 12.66
CA ILE A 180 5.10 5.81 13.42
C ILE A 180 5.93 4.91 14.34
N LEU A 181 7.08 4.39 13.89
CA LEU A 181 7.92 3.49 14.71
C LEU A 181 8.54 4.25 15.89
N THR A 182 9.09 5.44 15.65
CA THR A 182 9.68 6.30 16.70
C THR A 182 8.63 6.65 17.75
N ARG A 183 7.43 7.06 17.32
CA ARG A 183 6.34 7.43 18.23
C ARG A 183 5.87 6.27 19.08
N LEU A 184 5.74 5.06 18.51
CA LEU A 184 5.36 3.87 19.26
C LEU A 184 6.39 3.54 20.34
N TYR A 185 7.67 3.59 19.99
CA TYR A 185 8.76 3.38 20.94
C TYR A 185 8.75 4.41 22.08
N GLU A 186 8.66 5.70 21.75
CA GLU A 186 8.59 6.78 22.75
C GLU A 186 7.33 6.70 23.64
N ALA A 187 6.25 6.12 23.13
CA ALA A 187 5.00 5.92 23.86
C ALA A 187 4.98 4.66 24.76
N GLY A 188 6.08 3.90 24.80
CA GLY A 188 6.27 2.75 25.70
C GLY A 188 6.14 1.37 25.05
N VAL A 189 6.00 1.28 23.72
CA VAL A 189 6.03 0.00 23.00
C VAL A 189 7.49 -0.44 22.85
N SER A 190 7.90 -1.50 23.53
CA SER A 190 9.29 -1.97 23.52
C SER A 190 9.76 -2.42 22.15
N ASP A 191 8.89 -3.09 21.40
CA ASP A 191 9.15 -3.55 20.05
C ASP A 191 7.95 -3.22 19.15
N PRO A 192 8.01 -2.13 18.37
CA PRO A 192 6.96 -1.76 17.43
C PRO A 192 6.65 -2.85 16.39
N SER A 193 7.60 -3.76 16.10
CA SER A 193 7.41 -4.86 15.14
C SER A 193 6.43 -5.92 15.64
N GLU A 194 6.03 -5.88 16.91
CA GLU A 194 4.90 -6.67 17.42
C GLU A 194 3.56 -6.20 16.84
N TYR A 195 3.44 -4.93 16.45
CA TYR A 195 2.17 -4.35 16.01
C TYR A 195 2.17 -3.96 14.53
N ILE A 196 3.29 -3.48 13.99
CA ILE A 196 3.37 -3.00 12.62
C ILE A 196 4.68 -3.41 11.95
N THR A 197 4.60 -3.97 10.75
CA THR A 197 5.77 -4.31 9.93
C THR A 197 5.67 -3.78 8.50
N PHE A 198 6.82 -3.47 7.92
CA PHE A 198 6.95 -2.90 6.58
C PHE A 198 7.74 -3.86 5.69
N HIS A 199 7.21 -4.11 4.49
CA HIS A 199 7.73 -5.08 3.56
C HIS A 199 7.68 -4.53 2.13
N GLY A 200 8.54 -5.08 1.28
CA GLY A 200 8.46 -4.93 -0.17
C GLY A 200 8.29 -6.27 -0.86
N LEU A 201 8.26 -6.24 -2.18
CA LEU A 201 8.18 -7.42 -3.02
C LEU A 201 9.38 -7.47 -3.98
N ARG A 202 9.97 -8.65 -4.13
CA ARG A 202 11.09 -8.91 -5.04
C ARG A 202 10.94 -10.27 -5.70
N THR A 203 11.39 -10.39 -6.94
CA THR A 203 11.41 -11.65 -7.69
C THR A 203 12.76 -11.90 -8.33
N HIS A 204 12.94 -13.10 -8.85
CA HIS A 204 14.10 -13.51 -9.61
C HIS A 204 13.70 -14.39 -10.79
N SER A 205 14.53 -14.42 -11.82
CA SER A 205 14.38 -15.29 -12.98
C SER A 205 15.75 -15.55 -13.61
N ARG A 206 15.79 -16.24 -14.74
CA ARG A 206 17.00 -16.40 -15.55
C ARG A 206 16.92 -15.55 -16.82
N LEU A 207 17.95 -14.76 -17.06
CA LEU A 207 18.17 -14.05 -18.32
C LEU A 207 19.47 -14.58 -18.93
N GLU A 208 19.40 -15.14 -20.14
CA GLU A 208 20.55 -15.75 -20.82
C GLU A 208 21.30 -16.82 -19.98
N GLY A 209 20.58 -17.50 -19.08
CA GLY A 209 21.12 -18.53 -18.19
C GLY A 209 21.62 -18.02 -16.85
N GLU A 210 21.83 -16.72 -16.70
CA GLU A 210 22.23 -16.07 -15.44
C GLU A 210 21.00 -15.71 -14.58
N PRO A 211 21.02 -16.00 -13.27
CA PRO A 211 20.01 -15.50 -12.36
C PRO A 211 20.05 -13.98 -12.25
N VAL A 212 18.90 -13.34 -12.46
CA VAL A 212 18.69 -11.91 -12.28
C VAL A 212 17.56 -11.67 -11.29
N THR A 213 17.58 -10.53 -10.59
CA THR A 213 16.52 -10.13 -9.66
C THR A 213 16.03 -8.73 -9.98
N GLU A 214 14.75 -8.48 -9.73
CA GLU A 214 14.18 -7.14 -9.74
C GLU A 214 13.07 -7.02 -8.68
N LEU A 215 12.85 -5.80 -8.18
CA LEU A 215 11.71 -5.50 -7.32
C LEU A 215 10.40 -5.68 -8.09
N ILE A 216 9.37 -6.17 -7.41
CA ILE A 216 8.00 -6.12 -7.90
C ILE A 216 7.43 -4.78 -7.44
N TYR A 217 7.03 -3.94 -8.40
CA TYR A 217 6.56 -2.60 -8.09
C TYR A 217 5.13 -2.63 -7.55
N VAL A 218 4.99 -2.38 -6.24
CA VAL A 218 3.70 -2.31 -5.56
C VAL A 218 3.01 -0.99 -5.94
N HIS A 219 2.14 -1.06 -6.95
CA HIS A 219 1.31 0.07 -7.39
C HIS A 219 -0.11 0.04 -6.80
N SER A 220 -0.45 -0.98 -6.00
CA SER A 220 -1.72 -1.10 -5.29
C SER A 220 -2.04 0.15 -4.46
N LYS A 221 -3.33 0.39 -4.21
CA LYS A 221 -3.84 1.29 -3.17
C LYS A 221 -5.00 0.60 -2.47
N LEU A 222 -4.65 -0.25 -1.53
CA LEU A 222 -5.54 -1.23 -0.90
C LEU A 222 -5.41 -1.17 0.62
N LEU A 223 -6.54 -1.17 1.30
CA LEU A 223 -6.68 -1.40 2.73
C LEU A 223 -7.66 -2.56 2.94
N ILE A 224 -7.28 -3.55 3.73
CA ILE A 224 -8.19 -4.61 4.22
C ILE A 224 -8.20 -4.56 5.75
N ALA A 225 -9.38 -4.52 6.35
CA ALA A 225 -9.56 -4.55 7.79
C ALA A 225 -10.39 -5.78 8.20
N ASP A 226 -9.85 -6.54 9.16
CA ASP A 226 -10.54 -7.62 9.89
C ASP A 226 -11.23 -8.68 9.02
N ASP A 227 -10.77 -8.95 7.80
CA ASP A 227 -11.46 -9.80 6.80
C ASP A 227 -12.92 -9.37 6.53
N LYS A 228 -13.30 -8.11 6.75
CA LYS A 228 -14.69 -7.63 6.59
C LYS A 228 -14.83 -6.40 5.72
N THR A 229 -13.78 -5.60 5.62
CA THR A 229 -13.82 -4.31 4.94
C THR A 229 -12.64 -4.18 4.02
N VAL A 230 -12.88 -3.69 2.80
CA VAL A 230 -11.86 -3.38 1.80
C VAL A 230 -12.06 -1.94 1.35
N ILE A 231 -10.97 -1.16 1.29
CA ILE A 231 -10.92 0.06 0.49
C ILE A 231 -9.93 -0.17 -0.64
N CYS A 232 -10.36 0.00 -1.89
CA CYS A 232 -9.47 -0.07 -3.04
C CYS A 232 -9.77 1.05 -4.03
N GLY A 233 -8.74 1.59 -4.68
CA GLY A 233 -8.90 2.74 -5.58
C GLY A 233 -7.57 3.22 -6.16
N SER A 234 -7.52 4.51 -6.48
CA SER A 234 -6.34 5.20 -7.02
C SER A 234 -5.53 5.97 -5.97
N ALA A 235 -6.14 6.31 -4.83
CA ALA A 235 -5.56 7.20 -3.84
C ALA A 235 -4.38 6.61 -3.04
N ASN A 236 -3.21 7.24 -3.16
CA ASN A 236 -2.02 6.90 -2.40
C ASN A 236 -2.10 7.39 -0.94
N LEU A 237 -1.32 6.80 -0.03
CA LEU A 237 -1.20 7.34 1.34
C LEU A 237 -0.26 8.56 1.34
N ASN A 238 -0.73 9.69 0.82
CA ASN A 238 -0.03 10.96 0.77
C ASN A 238 -1.06 12.11 0.73
N ASP A 239 -0.64 13.34 0.99
CA ASP A 239 -1.53 14.51 0.97
C ASP A 239 -2.07 14.80 -0.43
N ARG A 240 -1.30 14.50 -1.48
CA ARG A 240 -1.73 14.63 -2.88
C ARG A 240 -3.04 13.90 -3.17
N SER A 241 -3.17 12.66 -2.71
CA SER A 241 -4.36 11.86 -2.94
C SER A 241 -5.43 12.05 -1.86
N MET A 242 -5.05 12.40 -0.63
CA MET A 242 -5.96 12.34 0.53
C MET A 242 -6.65 13.66 0.90
N LEU A 243 -6.14 14.82 0.48
CA LEU A 243 -6.70 16.11 0.92
C LEU A 243 -7.87 16.65 0.08
N GLY A 244 -8.22 16.01 -1.04
CA GLY A 244 -9.29 16.46 -1.97
C GLY A 244 -8.98 17.71 -2.80
N SER A 245 -8.25 18.67 -2.22
CA SER A 245 -7.81 19.94 -2.85
C SER A 245 -6.70 19.77 -3.89
N ARG A 246 -6.10 18.59 -3.97
CA ARG A 246 -5.00 18.25 -4.89
C ARG A 246 -5.53 17.31 -5.97
N ASP A 247 -4.89 16.17 -6.22
CA ASP A 247 -5.24 15.27 -7.31
C ASP A 247 -6.68 14.74 -7.14
N SER A 248 -7.36 14.53 -8.28
CA SER A 248 -8.63 13.80 -8.28
C SER A 248 -8.39 12.31 -8.15
N GLU A 249 -9.12 11.67 -7.24
CA GLU A 249 -8.98 10.25 -6.94
C GLU A 249 -10.34 9.59 -6.80
N ILE A 250 -10.41 8.28 -7.07
CA ILE A 250 -11.59 7.46 -6.86
C ILE A 250 -11.24 6.20 -6.07
N ALA A 251 -12.13 5.79 -5.18
CA ALA A 251 -12.04 4.53 -4.48
C ALA A 251 -13.44 3.93 -4.23
N VAL A 252 -13.47 2.68 -3.82
CA VAL A 252 -14.66 2.02 -3.30
C VAL A 252 -14.39 1.46 -1.91
N LEU A 253 -15.33 1.66 -1.00
CA LEU A 253 -15.41 0.99 0.29
C LEU A 253 -16.37 -0.18 0.15
N LEU A 254 -15.86 -1.39 0.31
CA LEU A 254 -16.60 -2.64 0.29
C LEU A 254 -16.72 -3.19 1.70
N GLN A 255 -17.93 -3.56 2.10
CA GLN A 255 -18.22 -4.25 3.35
C GLN A 255 -18.91 -5.57 3.05
N ASP A 256 -18.33 -6.67 3.51
CA ASP A 256 -18.88 -8.00 3.31
C ASP A 256 -20.26 -8.14 3.98
N GLU A 257 -21.23 -8.71 3.24
CA GLU A 257 -22.53 -9.12 3.77
C GLU A 257 -22.61 -10.64 3.96
N GLN A 258 -21.66 -11.36 3.37
CA GLN A 258 -21.61 -12.82 3.37
C GLN A 258 -20.31 -13.28 4.00
N PHE A 259 -20.42 -14.25 4.91
CA PHE A 259 -19.30 -14.72 5.72
C PHE A 259 -19.08 -16.22 5.56
N THR A 260 -17.87 -16.65 5.90
CA THR A 260 -17.44 -18.04 6.03
C THR A 260 -16.76 -18.21 7.38
N ASP A 261 -16.80 -19.43 7.91
CA ASP A 261 -16.11 -19.74 9.16
C ASP A 261 -14.59 -19.59 8.97
N GLY A 262 -13.97 -18.85 9.87
CA GLY A 262 -12.54 -18.61 9.89
C GLY A 262 -12.02 -18.48 11.31
N THR A 263 -10.81 -17.97 11.43
CA THR A 263 -10.11 -17.86 12.72
C THR A 263 -9.38 -16.53 12.79
N MET A 264 -9.44 -15.89 13.95
CA MET A 264 -8.79 -14.62 14.22
C MET A 264 -8.17 -14.69 15.62
N ASN A 265 -6.84 -14.70 15.68
CA ASN A 265 -6.08 -14.93 16.92
C ASN A 265 -6.55 -16.17 17.69
N GLU A 266 -6.60 -17.30 16.97
CA GLU A 266 -6.97 -18.64 17.46
C GLU A 266 -8.45 -18.78 17.92
N GLN A 267 -9.27 -17.76 17.68
CA GLN A 267 -10.70 -17.77 18.01
C GLN A 267 -11.55 -17.87 16.74
N ALA A 268 -12.68 -18.58 16.83
CA ALA A 268 -13.64 -18.66 15.74
C ALA A 268 -14.13 -17.26 15.36
N PHE A 269 -14.03 -16.91 14.08
CA PHE A 269 -14.35 -15.58 13.58
C PHE A 269 -15.01 -15.66 12.20
N PRO A 270 -16.11 -14.92 11.95
CA PRO A 270 -16.72 -14.86 10.64
C PRO A 270 -15.88 -14.00 9.68
N CYS A 271 -15.25 -14.64 8.70
CA CYS A 271 -14.46 -13.99 7.66
C CYS A 271 -15.34 -13.68 6.45
N GLY A 272 -15.29 -12.45 5.96
CA GLY A 272 -15.98 -12.01 4.74
C GLY A 272 -15.54 -12.79 3.52
N ARG A 273 -16.48 -13.09 2.62
CA ARG A 273 -16.22 -13.84 1.39
C ARG A 273 -15.38 -13.07 0.38
N VAL A 274 -15.42 -11.74 0.40
CA VAL A 274 -14.62 -10.89 -0.48
C VAL A 274 -13.32 -10.47 0.21
N ALA A 275 -13.40 -9.77 1.35
CA ALA A 275 -12.23 -9.26 2.05
C ALA A 275 -11.30 -10.39 2.51
N GLY A 276 -11.86 -11.43 3.13
CA GLY A 276 -11.09 -12.59 3.58
C GLY A 276 -10.48 -13.39 2.44
N ALA A 277 -11.21 -13.60 1.34
CA ALA A 277 -10.67 -14.31 0.18
C ALA A 277 -9.56 -13.51 -0.51
N LEU A 278 -9.73 -12.19 -0.68
CA LEU A 278 -8.73 -11.30 -1.25
C LEU A 278 -7.44 -11.33 -0.43
N ARG A 279 -7.55 -11.16 0.90
CA ARG A 279 -6.40 -11.19 1.81
C ARG A 279 -5.71 -12.55 1.81
N LYS A 280 -6.45 -13.67 1.83
CA LYS A 280 -5.86 -15.02 1.68
C LYS A 280 -5.13 -15.20 0.35
N ARG A 281 -5.67 -14.66 -0.74
CA ARG A 281 -5.05 -14.73 -2.07
C ARG A 281 -3.72 -13.96 -2.09
N LEU A 282 -3.71 -12.73 -1.59
CA LEU A 282 -2.50 -11.89 -1.54
C LEU A 282 -1.43 -12.50 -0.63
N PHE A 283 -1.81 -13.01 0.54
CA PHE A 283 -0.87 -13.70 1.43
C PHE A 283 -0.27 -14.95 0.78
N ARG A 284 -1.08 -15.72 0.05
CA ARG A 284 -0.58 -16.89 -0.69
C ARG A 284 0.39 -16.50 -1.80
N GLU A 285 0.08 -15.46 -2.55
CA GLU A 285 0.97 -14.92 -3.59
C GLU A 285 2.32 -14.49 -2.99
N HIS A 286 2.28 -13.62 -1.98
CA HIS A 286 3.50 -13.03 -1.40
C HIS A 286 4.36 -14.04 -0.65
N LEU A 287 3.75 -15.09 -0.08
CA LEU A 287 4.46 -16.17 0.61
C LEU A 287 4.79 -17.36 -0.30
N GLY A 288 4.42 -17.32 -1.59
CA GLY A 288 4.71 -18.39 -2.55
C GLY A 288 3.97 -19.70 -2.29
N ARG A 289 2.76 -19.61 -1.74
CA ARG A 289 1.94 -20.76 -1.33
C ARG A 289 0.86 -21.02 -2.35
N GLY A 290 1.00 -22.10 -3.11
CA GLY A 290 -0.04 -22.55 -4.04
C GLY A 290 -1.39 -22.82 -3.34
N GLY A 291 -2.46 -22.95 -4.12
CA GLY A 291 -3.83 -23.12 -3.62
C GLY A 291 -4.12 -24.39 -2.78
N GLY A 292 -3.13 -25.26 -2.54
CA GLY A 292 -3.28 -26.54 -1.83
C GLY A 292 -2.84 -26.58 -0.37
N GLY A 293 -2.12 -25.56 0.14
CA GLY A 293 -1.67 -25.51 1.53
C GLY A 293 -2.67 -24.78 2.43
N GLY A 294 -3.73 -25.47 2.86
CA GLY A 294 -4.70 -24.93 3.83
C GLY A 294 -4.08 -24.78 5.23
N GLY A 295 -4.46 -23.73 5.98
CA GLY A 295 -4.23 -23.63 7.42
C GLY A 295 -3.17 -22.64 7.90
N GLU A 296 -2.24 -22.18 7.07
CA GLU A 296 -1.20 -21.27 7.56
C GLU A 296 -1.51 -19.79 7.33
N VAL A 297 -2.19 -19.41 6.24
CA VAL A 297 -2.58 -18.00 5.99
C VAL A 297 -3.98 -17.67 6.54
N ASP A 298 -4.66 -18.63 7.17
CA ASP A 298 -6.07 -18.46 7.52
C ASP A 298 -6.30 -17.46 8.66
N ASP A 299 -5.40 -17.45 9.64
CA ASP A 299 -5.44 -16.56 10.80
C ASP A 299 -4.32 -15.49 10.71
N PRO A 300 -4.65 -14.24 10.35
CA PRO A 300 -3.67 -13.17 10.23
C PRO A 300 -3.23 -12.60 11.59
N CYS A 301 -3.85 -12.93 12.71
CA CYS A 301 -3.50 -12.30 14.00
C CYS A 301 -2.65 -13.19 14.91
N CYS A 302 -2.73 -14.51 14.72
CA CYS A 302 -2.01 -15.46 15.56
C CYS A 302 -0.48 -15.23 15.48
N GLU A 303 0.17 -15.37 16.62
CA GLU A 303 1.62 -15.15 16.73
C GLU A 303 2.42 -16.06 15.79
N ARG A 304 1.98 -17.32 15.66
CA ARG A 304 2.59 -18.30 14.77
C ARG A 304 2.67 -17.80 13.34
N PHE A 305 1.57 -17.26 12.80
CA PHE A 305 1.58 -16.73 11.45
C PHE A 305 2.39 -15.43 11.36
N TYR A 306 2.14 -14.48 12.26
CA TYR A 306 2.75 -13.15 12.18
C TYR A 306 4.29 -13.21 12.29
N ARG A 307 4.82 -13.92 13.28
CA ARG A 307 6.26 -14.01 13.54
C ARG A 307 6.96 -15.11 12.75
N HIS A 308 6.40 -16.32 12.77
CA HIS A 308 7.10 -17.50 12.26
C HIS A 308 6.80 -17.84 10.80
N VAL A 309 5.85 -17.15 10.18
CA VAL A 309 5.58 -17.26 8.74
C VAL A 309 5.87 -15.94 8.05
N TRP A 310 5.11 -14.89 8.36
CA TRP A 310 5.19 -13.63 7.63
C TRP A 310 6.55 -12.94 7.79
N GLN A 311 6.95 -12.61 9.02
CA GLN A 311 8.26 -12.00 9.28
C GLN A 311 9.43 -12.94 8.94
N ALA A 312 9.30 -14.24 9.23
CA ALA A 312 10.37 -15.20 8.99
C ALA A 312 10.67 -15.39 7.49
N VAL A 313 9.64 -15.55 6.65
CA VAL A 313 9.80 -15.67 5.19
C VAL A 313 10.37 -14.37 4.62
N SER A 314 9.83 -13.23 5.04
CA SER A 314 10.31 -11.91 4.63
C SER A 314 11.81 -11.74 4.90
N ARG A 315 12.25 -12.02 6.14
CA ARG A 315 13.66 -11.94 6.54
C ARG A 315 14.55 -12.92 5.78
N GLN A 316 14.12 -14.18 5.67
CA GLN A 316 14.88 -15.22 4.97
C GLN A 316 15.08 -14.84 3.50
N ASN A 317 14.04 -14.35 2.83
CA ASN A 317 14.13 -13.91 1.45
C ASN A 317 15.08 -12.71 1.33
N THR A 318 14.99 -11.71 2.21
CA THR A 318 15.91 -10.56 2.23
C THR A 318 17.37 -11.02 2.33
N GLU A 319 17.68 -11.87 3.31
CA GLU A 319 19.04 -12.40 3.51
C GLU A 319 19.55 -13.12 2.25
N ILE A 320 18.73 -13.95 1.63
CA ILE A 320 19.10 -14.65 0.40
C ILE A 320 19.32 -13.67 -0.76
N TYR A 321 18.44 -12.68 -0.94
CA TYR A 321 18.56 -11.71 -2.02
C TYR A 321 19.82 -10.85 -1.88
N GLU A 322 20.16 -10.41 -0.66
CA GLU A 322 21.38 -9.66 -0.39
C GLU A 322 22.65 -10.50 -0.57
N ASP A 323 22.62 -11.77 -0.15
CA ASP A 323 23.77 -12.68 -0.24
C ASP A 323 24.03 -13.14 -1.69
N VAL A 324 22.98 -13.48 -2.43
CA VAL A 324 23.12 -13.98 -3.80
C VAL A 324 23.32 -12.84 -4.80
N PHE A 325 22.50 -11.79 -4.73
CA PHE A 325 22.42 -10.76 -5.76
C PHE A 325 23.00 -9.41 -5.35
N HIS A 326 23.33 -9.22 -4.06
CA HIS A 326 23.77 -7.92 -3.53
C HIS A 326 22.76 -6.82 -3.86
N SER A 327 21.47 -7.15 -3.71
CA SER A 327 20.37 -6.29 -4.12
C SER A 327 20.30 -5.00 -3.30
N ILE A 328 19.96 -3.90 -3.98
CA ILE A 328 19.60 -2.63 -3.34
C ILE A 328 18.08 -2.43 -3.41
N PRO A 329 17.46 -1.72 -2.45
CA PRO A 329 18.05 -1.12 -1.25
C PRO A 329 18.38 -2.17 -0.16
N THR A 330 19.29 -1.84 0.76
CA THR A 330 19.77 -2.72 1.85
C THR A 330 20.15 -1.92 3.10
N ASP A 331 19.98 -2.48 4.29
CA ASP A 331 20.39 -1.86 5.56
C ASP A 331 21.91 -1.87 5.78
N ALA A 332 22.68 -2.52 4.90
CA ALA A 332 24.14 -2.47 4.91
C ALA A 332 24.72 -1.12 4.41
N VAL A 333 23.92 -0.32 3.71
CA VAL A 333 24.38 0.90 3.02
C VAL A 333 23.71 2.14 3.62
N HIS A 334 24.48 2.98 4.32
CA HIS A 334 23.95 4.16 5.03
C HIS A 334 24.27 5.50 4.35
N THR A 335 25.15 5.52 3.35
CA THR A 335 25.59 6.73 2.64
C THR A 335 25.73 6.52 1.14
N PHE A 336 25.70 7.59 0.34
CA PHE A 336 25.95 7.52 -1.10
C PHE A 336 27.38 7.04 -1.41
N ALA A 337 28.34 7.43 -0.57
CA ALA A 337 29.72 6.94 -0.69
C ALA A 337 29.81 5.43 -0.45
N GLN A 338 29.08 4.90 0.55
CA GLN A 338 28.98 3.45 0.77
C GLN A 338 28.23 2.76 -0.36
N LEU A 339 27.17 3.35 -0.91
CA LEU A 339 26.42 2.78 -2.02
C LEU A 339 27.32 2.56 -3.24
N LYS A 340 28.11 3.59 -3.59
CA LYS A 340 29.07 3.49 -4.70
C LYS A 340 30.11 2.40 -4.45
N ARG A 341 30.71 2.34 -3.25
CA ARG A 341 31.66 1.28 -2.90
C ARG A 341 31.02 -0.10 -2.92
N TYR A 342 29.80 -0.23 -2.40
CA TYR A 342 29.05 -1.47 -2.37
C TYR A 342 28.83 -1.98 -3.80
N GLN A 343 28.39 -1.14 -4.73
CA GLN A 343 28.23 -1.49 -6.14
C GLN A 343 29.56 -1.85 -6.85
N GLU A 344 30.65 -1.17 -6.51
CA GLU A 344 31.99 -1.47 -7.04
C GLU A 344 32.55 -2.80 -6.52
N GLU A 345 32.44 -3.06 -5.21
CA GLU A 345 32.92 -4.27 -4.53
C GLU A 345 32.07 -5.50 -4.88
N HIS A 346 30.77 -5.31 -5.13
CA HIS A 346 29.80 -6.38 -5.41
C HIS A 346 29.41 -6.45 -6.89
N CYS A 347 30.32 -6.04 -7.79
CA CYS A 347 30.11 -6.14 -9.25
C CYS A 347 29.98 -7.59 -9.75
N GLN A 348 30.42 -8.57 -8.95
CA GLN A 348 30.22 -9.99 -9.19
C GLN A 348 29.30 -10.57 -8.12
N THR A 349 28.14 -11.07 -8.54
CA THR A 349 27.19 -11.78 -7.67
C THR A 349 27.72 -13.14 -7.23
N LEU A 350 27.08 -13.78 -6.25
CA LEU A 350 27.43 -15.14 -5.83
C LEU A 350 27.38 -16.14 -6.99
N TRP A 351 26.54 -15.89 -7.99
CA TRP A 351 26.47 -16.68 -9.21
C TRP A 351 27.82 -16.73 -9.96
N HIS A 352 28.59 -15.64 -9.97
CA HIS A 352 29.86 -15.57 -10.67
C HIS A 352 30.99 -16.33 -9.95
N THR A 353 30.88 -16.47 -8.63
CA THR A 353 31.91 -17.08 -7.78
C THR A 353 31.60 -18.54 -7.44
N ASP A 354 30.35 -18.86 -7.10
CA ASP A 354 29.84 -20.21 -6.84
C ASP A 354 28.39 -20.39 -7.36
N PRO A 355 28.22 -20.75 -8.65
CA PRO A 355 26.91 -20.97 -9.24
C PRO A 355 26.08 -22.06 -8.53
N ALA A 356 26.73 -23.08 -7.98
CA ALA A 356 26.05 -24.19 -7.33
C ALA A 356 25.50 -23.79 -5.95
N LEU A 357 26.22 -22.97 -5.20
CA LEU A 357 25.71 -22.36 -3.98
C LEU A 357 24.62 -21.32 -4.28
N ALA A 358 24.80 -20.47 -5.29
CA ALA A 358 23.80 -19.49 -5.69
C ALA A 358 22.46 -20.15 -6.00
N ASN A 359 22.44 -21.20 -6.85
CA ASN A 359 21.22 -21.95 -7.15
C ASN A 359 20.58 -22.55 -5.89
N ARG A 360 21.38 -23.19 -5.03
CA ARG A 360 20.86 -23.78 -3.79
C ARG A 360 20.22 -22.75 -2.87
N LYS A 361 20.76 -21.53 -2.81
CA LYS A 361 20.16 -20.44 -2.02
C LYS A 361 18.88 -19.90 -2.67
N ILE A 362 18.90 -19.69 -3.99
CA ILE A 362 17.73 -19.24 -4.75
C ILE A 362 16.55 -20.21 -4.58
N ASP A 363 16.80 -21.52 -4.60
CA ASP A 363 15.77 -22.55 -4.41
C ASP A 363 15.10 -22.51 -3.02
N LEU A 364 15.69 -21.81 -2.04
CA LEU A 364 15.12 -21.62 -0.70
C LEU A 364 14.16 -20.42 -0.62
N ILE A 365 14.14 -19.54 -1.61
CA ILE A 365 13.27 -18.35 -1.63
C ILE A 365 11.81 -18.80 -1.74
N GLN A 366 10.96 -18.26 -0.87
CA GLN A 366 9.53 -18.55 -0.86
C GLN A 366 8.71 -17.30 -1.14
N GLY A 367 8.02 -17.28 -2.28
CA GLY A 367 7.19 -16.14 -2.67
C GLY A 367 8.03 -14.93 -3.04
N HIS A 368 7.53 -13.75 -2.67
CA HIS A 368 8.06 -12.46 -3.11
C HIS A 368 8.33 -11.50 -1.96
N LEU A 369 7.81 -11.79 -0.76
CA LEU A 369 7.90 -10.90 0.39
C LEU A 369 9.35 -10.74 0.86
N VAL A 370 9.79 -9.50 1.07
CA VAL A 370 11.09 -9.13 1.64
C VAL A 370 10.92 -7.98 2.64
N ASP A 371 11.81 -7.89 3.63
CA ASP A 371 11.81 -6.81 4.61
C ASP A 371 12.06 -5.47 3.90
N MET A 372 11.37 -4.41 4.36
CA MET A 372 11.69 -3.05 3.93
C MET A 372 12.95 -2.58 4.68
N PRO A 373 14.07 -2.26 4.00
CA PRO A 373 15.26 -1.76 4.66
C PRO A 373 15.00 -0.36 5.23
N LEU A 374 15.13 -0.18 6.54
CA LEU A 374 14.82 1.07 7.24
C LEU A 374 16.04 1.99 7.40
N ASP A 375 17.25 1.42 7.33
CA ASP A 375 18.54 2.09 7.52
C ASP A 375 19.24 2.43 6.19
N PHE A 376 18.66 2.04 5.05
CA PHE A 376 19.21 2.38 3.73
C PHE A 376 19.35 3.90 3.51
N LEU A 377 20.58 4.40 3.34
CA LEU A 377 20.90 5.83 3.21
C LEU A 377 20.44 6.67 4.41
N CYS A 378 20.38 6.12 5.62
CA CYS A 378 19.92 6.82 6.82
C CYS A 378 20.81 8.00 7.24
N ASN A 379 22.09 8.01 6.84
CA ASN A 379 23.05 9.08 7.13
C ASN A 379 23.14 10.13 6.01
N GLU A 380 22.23 10.12 5.04
CA GLU A 380 22.18 11.07 3.93
C GLU A 380 20.98 12.00 4.02
N THR A 381 21.17 13.22 3.52
CA THR A 381 20.06 14.15 3.29
C THR A 381 19.48 13.89 1.90
N LEU A 382 18.37 13.15 1.87
CA LEU A 382 17.69 12.75 0.64
C LEU A 382 16.77 13.85 0.05
N THR A 383 16.59 14.97 0.75
CA THR A 383 15.84 16.11 0.20
C THR A 383 16.66 16.83 -0.87
N PRO A 384 16.02 17.36 -1.93
CA PRO A 384 16.71 18.18 -2.91
C PRO A 384 17.41 19.38 -2.25
N ARG A 385 18.56 19.79 -2.77
CA ARG A 385 19.26 20.99 -2.27
C ARG A 385 18.41 22.22 -2.56
N ASN A 386 18.24 23.14 -1.61
CA ASN A 386 17.46 24.37 -1.79
C ASN A 386 17.88 25.23 -3.01
N THR A 387 19.09 25.03 -3.52
CA THR A 387 19.62 25.72 -4.71
C THR A 387 19.33 25.00 -6.03
N SER A 388 18.80 23.78 -6.02
CA SER A 388 18.38 23.04 -7.23
C SER A 388 16.95 23.42 -7.61
N MET A 389 16.57 23.15 -8.88
CA MET A 389 15.20 23.40 -9.36
C MET A 389 14.17 22.68 -8.49
N GLU A 390 14.46 21.43 -8.11
CA GLU A 390 13.62 20.56 -7.29
C GLU A 390 13.56 21.02 -5.83
N GLY A 391 14.63 21.65 -5.31
CA GLY A 391 14.64 22.23 -3.97
C GLY A 391 13.96 23.59 -3.86
N MET A 392 13.75 24.27 -4.99
CA MET A 392 12.89 25.45 -5.08
C MET A 392 11.40 25.09 -5.24
N MET A 393 11.09 23.82 -5.54
CA MET A 393 9.70 23.36 -5.64
C MET A 393 9.06 23.27 -4.24
N PRO A 394 7.75 23.58 -4.11
CA PRO A 394 7.04 23.41 -2.86
C PRO A 394 7.11 21.96 -2.36
N THR A 395 7.30 21.78 -1.05
CA THR A 395 7.33 20.45 -0.41
C THR A 395 6.07 19.63 -0.69
N SER A 396 4.93 20.29 -0.90
CA SER A 396 3.65 19.67 -1.29
C SER A 396 3.69 18.93 -2.63
N LEU A 397 4.74 19.10 -3.44
CA LEU A 397 4.95 18.30 -4.65
C LEU A 397 5.37 16.86 -4.31
N TRP A 398 5.97 16.66 -3.15
CA TRP A 398 6.51 15.37 -2.72
C TRP A 398 5.69 14.72 -1.60
N THR A 399 4.74 15.44 -1.00
CA THR A 399 3.93 14.99 0.15
C THR A 399 2.49 14.65 -0.15
#